data_AF-A0A2V7G5D9-F1
#
_entry.id   AF-A0A2V7G5D9-F1
#
_cell.length_a   1.000
_cell.length_b   1.000
_cell.length_c   1.000
_cell.angle_alpha   90.00
_cell.angle_beta   90.00
_cell.angle_gamma   90.00
#
_symmetry.space_group_name_H-M   'P 1'
#
loop_
_entity.id
_entity.type
_entity.pdbx_description
1 polymer ?
#
loop_
_entity_poly.entity_id
_entity_poly.type
_entity_poly.pdbx_seq_one_letter_code
_entity_poly.pdbx_strand_id
1 'polypeptide(L)'
;MIDWLQTRLGISPELQLRLLATLATMVGLWLVHRIALSLVYRRVRDPRSRYRWRKTLTYLVYVAGIVIVGPMWFAWVESFTTIVGFLSAGLAIAL
;
A
#
# COMPACT_ATOMS: atom_id res chain seq x y z
N MET A 1 10.91 -21.40 -18.05
CA MET A 1 9.58 -21.31 -17.39
C MET A 1 8.84 -20.01 -17.72
N ILE A 2 9.55 -18.94 -18.06
CA ILE A 2 8.98 -17.65 -18.48
C ILE A 2 8.52 -17.70 -19.96
N ASP A 3 9.23 -18.45 -20.80
CA ASP A 3 8.93 -18.56 -22.25
C ASP A 3 7.62 -19.30 -22.56
N TRP A 4 7.20 -20.26 -21.71
CA TRP A 4 6.00 -21.08 -21.96
C TRP A 4 4.69 -20.30 -21.79
N LEU A 5 4.69 -19.26 -20.95
CA LEU A 5 3.55 -18.37 -20.72
C LEU A 5 3.35 -17.37 -21.88
N GLN A 6 4.44 -16.92 -22.52
CA GLN A 6 4.35 -16.02 -23.68
C GLN A 6 3.68 -16.69 -24.88
N THR A 7 3.96 -17.97 -25.13
CA THR A 7 3.51 -18.66 -26.36
C THR A 7 2.02 -19.03 -26.36
N ARG A 8 1.39 -19.12 -25.18
CA ARG A 8 0.00 -19.58 -25.05
C ARG A 8 -1.02 -18.48 -24.75
N LEU A 9 -0.60 -17.38 -24.10
CA LEU A 9 -1.53 -16.37 -23.59
C LEU A 9 -1.35 -14.97 -24.20
N GLY A 10 -0.26 -14.70 -24.94
CA GLY A 10 -0.02 -13.36 -25.50
C GLY A 10 0.11 -12.26 -24.43
N ILE A 11 0.36 -12.63 -23.17
CA ILE A 11 0.50 -11.71 -22.04
C ILE A 11 1.91 -11.14 -22.08
N SER A 12 2.02 -9.80 -22.16
CA SER A 12 3.31 -9.11 -22.17
C SER A 12 4.05 -9.33 -20.83
N PRO A 13 5.39 -9.43 -20.84
CA PRO A 13 6.21 -9.55 -19.63
C PRO A 13 5.91 -8.47 -18.58
N GLU A 14 5.53 -7.27 -19.05
CA GLU A 14 5.12 -6.13 -18.24
C GLU A 14 3.89 -6.42 -17.39
N LEU A 15 2.91 -7.14 -17.94
CA LEU A 15 1.67 -7.49 -17.25
C LEU A 15 1.94 -8.51 -16.15
N GLN A 16 2.83 -9.48 -16.41
CA GLN A 16 3.28 -10.45 -15.40
C GLN A 16 4.00 -9.74 -14.24
N LEU A 17 4.88 -8.78 -14.55
CA LEU A 17 5.56 -7.99 -13.53
C LEU A 17 4.57 -7.15 -12.70
N ARG A 18 3.59 -6.50 -13.35
CA ARG A 18 2.54 -5.72 -12.66
C ARG A 18 1.69 -6.57 -11.74
N LEU A 19 1.32 -7.79 -12.16
CA LEU A 19 0.58 -8.74 -11.33
C LEU A 19 1.40 -9.18 -10.12
N LEU A 20 2.69 -9.50 -10.33
CA LEU A 20 3.58 -9.92 -9.26
C LEU A 20 3.85 -8.77 -8.27
N ALA A 21 3.98 -7.54 -8.77
CA ALA A 21 4.11 -6.33 -7.95
C ALA A 21 2.84 -6.05 -7.14
N THR A 22 1.65 -6.23 -7.73
CA THR A 22 0.37 -6.08 -7.02
C THR A 22 0.23 -7.13 -5.91
N LEU A 23 0.60 -8.38 -6.20
CA LEU A 23 0.60 -9.48 -5.22
C LEU A 23 1.58 -9.18 -4.06
N ALA A 24 2.81 -8.77 -4.39
CA ALA A 24 3.82 -8.39 -3.39
C ALA A 24 3.35 -7.21 -2.54
N THR A 25 2.68 -6.22 -3.13
CA THR A 25 2.09 -5.07 -2.44
C THR A 25 1.00 -5.51 -1.47
N MET A 26 0.08 -6.37 -1.90
CA MET A 26 -0.96 -6.93 -1.04
C MET A 26 -0.37 -7.66 0.17
N VAL A 27 0.63 -8.52 -0.07
CA VAL A 27 1.31 -9.27 1.01
C VAL A 27 2.05 -8.31 1.96
N GLY A 28 2.75 -7.31 1.41
CA GLY A 28 3.46 -6.30 2.20
C GLY A 28 2.52 -5.49 3.09
N LEU A 29 1.43 -4.96 2.55
CA LEU A 29 0.41 -4.23 3.30
C LEU A 29 -0.24 -5.08 4.37
N TRP A 30 -0.55 -6.35 4.06
CA TRP A 30 -1.11 -7.28 5.03
C TRP A 30 -0.14 -7.53 6.19
N LEU A 31 1.15 -7.70 5.89
CA LEU A 31 2.18 -7.90 6.91
C LEU A 31 2.34 -6.66 7.80
N VAL A 32 2.42 -5.46 7.20
CA VAL A 32 2.47 -4.19 7.94
C VAL A 32 1.25 -4.03 8.83
N HIS A 33 0.05 -4.32 8.32
CA HIS A 33 -1.19 -4.25 9.11
C HIS A 33 -1.13 -5.17 10.33
N ARG A 34 -0.67 -6.41 10.14
CA ARG A 34 -0.53 -7.41 11.21
C ARG A 34 0.48 -6.97 12.26
N ILE A 35 1.63 -6.47 11.85
CA ILE A 35 2.68 -5.97 12.76
C ILE A 35 2.16 -4.77 13.55
N ALA A 36 1.51 -3.81 12.88
CA ALA A 36 0.97 -2.62 13.51
C ALA A 36 -0.10 -2.94 14.55
N LEU A 37 -1.02 -3.87 14.24
CA LEU A 37 -2.01 -4.35 15.22
C LEU A 37 -1.34 -5.06 16.41
N SER A 38 -0.31 -5.86 16.16
CA SER A 38 0.44 -6.52 17.24
C SER A 38 1.13 -5.51 18.17
N LEU A 39 1.76 -4.48 17.61
CA LEU A 39 2.37 -3.38 18.36
C LEU A 39 1.34 -2.63 19.21
N VAL A 40 0.18 -2.31 18.63
CA VAL A 40 -0.93 -1.66 19.35
C VAL A 40 -1.42 -2.53 20.50
N TYR A 41 -1.62 -3.84 20.26
CA TYR A 41 -2.07 -4.76 21.31
C TYR A 41 -1.08 -4.89 22.45
N ARG A 42 0.22 -4.73 22.17
CA ARG A 42 1.25 -4.76 23.20
C ARG A 42 1.35 -3.46 23.99
N ARG A 43 1.00 -2.31 23.38
CA ARG A 43 1.22 -0.97 23.96
C ARG A 43 -0.04 -0.34 24.57
N VAL A 44 -1.23 -0.72 24.12
CA VAL A 44 -2.51 -0.10 24.52
C VAL A 44 -3.37 -1.09 25.30
N ARG A 45 -3.42 -0.92 26.63
CA ARG A 45 -4.30 -1.70 27.52
C ARG A 45 -5.74 -1.18 27.55
N ASP A 46 -5.96 0.07 27.15
CA ASP A 46 -7.24 0.75 27.29
C ASP A 46 -8.22 0.39 26.14
N PRO A 47 -9.43 -0.15 26.41
CA PRO A 47 -10.34 -0.68 25.39
C PRO A 47 -10.78 0.36 24.34
N ARG A 48 -11.02 1.61 24.74
CA ARG A 48 -11.44 2.69 23.83
C ARG A 48 -10.33 3.07 22.85
N SER A 49 -9.09 3.15 23.34
CA SER A 49 -7.93 3.46 22.53
C SER A 49 -7.63 2.31 21.54
N ARG A 50 -7.77 1.05 21.98
CA ARG A 50 -7.63 -0.15 21.15
C ARG A 50 -8.55 -0.14 19.93
N TYR A 51 -9.81 0.27 20.10
CA TYR A 51 -10.77 0.37 18.99
C TYR A 51 -10.40 1.47 17.99
N ARG A 52 -9.99 2.65 18.49
CA ARG A 52 -9.52 3.76 17.64
C ARG A 52 -8.30 3.34 16.82
N TRP A 53 -7.31 2.74 17.44
CA TRP A 53 -6.10 2.27 16.75
C TRP A 53 -6.40 1.23 15.67
N ARG A 54 -7.27 0.25 15.96
CA ARG A 54 -7.69 -0.72 14.93
C ARG A 54 -8.33 -0.01 13.74
N LYS A 55 -9.25 0.93 14.00
CA LYS A 55 -9.91 1.69 12.93
C LYS A 55 -8.90 2.53 12.14
N THR A 56 -8.03 3.30 12.81
CA THR A 56 -7.00 4.12 12.16
C THR A 56 -6.04 3.29 11.32
N LEU A 57 -5.55 2.16 11.85
CA LEU A 57 -4.65 1.25 11.11
C LEU A 57 -5.31 0.64 9.88
N THR A 58 -6.58 0.27 9.97
CA THR A 58 -7.32 -0.24 8.81
C THR A 58 -7.45 0.84 7.74
N TYR A 59 -7.86 2.06 8.12
CA TYR A 59 -7.95 3.18 7.18
C TYR A 59 -6.59 3.52 6.54
N LEU A 60 -5.52 3.56 7.33
CA LEU A 60 -4.16 3.80 6.82
C LEU A 60 -3.74 2.74 5.80
N VAL A 61 -4.03 1.46 6.06
CA VAL A 61 -3.69 0.37 5.13
C VAL A 61 -4.50 0.44 3.84
N TYR A 62 -5.79 0.79 3.91
CA TYR A 62 -6.58 1.03 2.70
C TYR A 62 -6.05 2.21 1.89
N VAL A 63 -5.77 3.34 2.53
CA VAL A 63 -5.22 4.53 1.86
C VAL A 63 -3.86 4.20 1.24
N ALA A 64 -2.96 3.54 1.99
CA ALA A 64 -1.66 3.11 1.47
C ALA A 64 -1.81 2.13 0.30
N GLY A 65 -2.76 1.20 0.36
CA GLY A 65 -3.08 0.31 -0.76
C GLY A 65 -3.48 1.06 -2.02
N ILE A 66 -4.35 2.05 -1.90
CA ILE A 66 -4.77 2.88 -3.04
C ILE A 66 -3.59 3.70 -3.57
N VAL A 67 -2.76 4.28 -2.70
CA VAL A 67 -1.60 5.09 -3.11
C VAL A 67 -0.51 4.25 -3.80
N ILE A 68 -0.31 2.99 -3.40
CA ILE A 68 0.71 2.12 -4.00
C ILE A 68 0.19 1.45 -5.29
N VAL A 69 -1.05 0.95 -5.26
CA VAL A 69 -1.65 0.22 -6.40
C VAL A 69 -2.20 1.18 -7.45
N GLY A 70 -2.69 2.35 -7.06
CA GLY A 70 -3.26 3.36 -7.96
C GLY A 70 -2.32 3.71 -9.13
N PRO A 71 -1.07 4.13 -8.87
CA PRO A 71 -0.08 4.42 -9.93
C PRO A 71 0.23 3.22 -10.84
N MET A 72 0.16 1.98 -10.33
CA MET A 72 0.44 0.78 -11.13
C MET A 72 -0.57 0.57 -12.28
N TRP A 73 -1.80 1.07 -12.10
CA TRP A 73 -2.89 0.93 -13.06
C TRP A 73 -3.25 2.24 -13.75
N PHE A 74 -3.06 3.37 -13.09
CA PHE A 74 -3.44 4.69 -13.59
C PHE A 74 -2.22 5.62 -13.65
N ALA A 75 -1.73 5.88 -14.87
CA ALA A 75 -0.55 6.71 -15.11
C ALA A 75 -0.68 8.16 -14.57
N TRP A 76 -1.90 8.69 -14.42
CA TRP A 76 -2.12 10.05 -13.91
C TRP A 76 -1.95 10.19 -12.39
N VAL A 77 -1.98 9.09 -11.64
CA VAL A 77 -1.89 9.11 -10.17
C VAL A 77 -0.47 9.48 -9.70
N GLU A 78 0.56 9.25 -10.53
CA GLU A 78 1.94 9.60 -10.22
C GLU A 78 2.15 11.11 -10.04
N SER A 79 1.53 11.91 -10.91
CA SER A 79 1.55 13.38 -10.83
C SER A 79 0.88 13.89 -9.55
N PHE A 80 -0.26 13.31 -9.19
CA PHE A 80 -0.97 13.65 -7.94
C PHE A 80 -0.17 13.32 -6.69
N THR A 81 0.50 12.17 -6.67
CA THR A 81 1.30 11.71 -5.54
C THR A 81 2.48 12.67 -5.27
N THR A 82 3.09 13.18 -6.33
CA THR A 82 4.20 14.14 -6.25
C THR A 82 3.78 15.46 -5.59
N ILE A 83 2.62 16.01 -5.98
CA ILE A 83 2.08 17.25 -5.39
C ILE A 83 1.76 17.06 -3.90
N VAL A 84 1.10 15.95 -3.54
CA VAL A 84 0.78 15.63 -2.14
C VAL A 84 2.06 15.43 -1.32
N GLY A 85 3.10 14.83 -1.91
CA GLY A 85 4.41 14.66 -1.28
C GLY A 85 5.08 16.00 -0.96
N PHE A 86 5.13 16.92 -1.92
CA PHE A 86 5.67 18.26 -1.69
C PHE A 86 4.90 19.04 -0.63
N LEU A 87 3.56 18.98 -0.66
CA LEU A 87 2.72 19.62 0.35
C LEU A 87 2.99 19.05 1.75
N SER A 88 3.12 17.72 1.86
CA SER A 88 3.40 17.04 3.13
C SER A 88 4.77 17.41 3.68
N ALA A 89 5.78 17.54 2.81
CA ALA A 89 7.12 18.00 3.18
C ALA A 89 7.09 19.45 3.70
N GLY A 90 6.34 20.34 3.03
CA GLY A 90 6.14 21.71 3.48
C GLY A 90 5.47 21.79 4.85
N LEU A 91 4.46 20.95 5.10
CA LEU A 91 3.77 20.87 6.39
C LEU A 91 4.70 20.36 7.52
N ALA A 92 5.56 19.40 7.22
CA ALA A 92 6.50 18.84 8.19
C ALA A 92 7.61 19.82 8.59
N ILE A 93 7.97 20.77 7.72
CA ILE A 93 8.93 21.85 8.03
C ILE A 93 8.25 22.96 8.85
N ALA A 94 6.93 23.13 8.70
CA ALA A 94 6.17 24.19 9.37
C ALA A 94 5.72 23.83 10.81
N LEU A 95 5.73 22.54 11.18
CA LEU A 95 5.34 22.04 12.50
C LEU A 95 6.56 21.81 13.39
#